data_AF-A0A0G0U5Z5-F1
#
_entry.id   AF-A0A0G0U5Z5-F1
#
_cell.length_a   1.000
_cell.length_b   1.000
_cell.length_c   1.000
_cell.angle_alpha   90.00
_cell.angle_beta   90.00
_cell.angle_gamma   90.00
#
_symmetry.space_group_name_H-M   'P 1'
#
loop_
_entity.id
_entity.type
_entity.pdbx_description
1 polymer ?
#
loop_
_entity_poly.entity_id
_entity_poly.type
_entity_poly.pdbx_seq_one_letter_code
_entity_poly.pdbx_strand_id
1 'polypeptide(L)'
;MTKHRLKNYLLFIVLGLMALLVFPVVAGKLVISFTSQAPFGNWSQPWQDACEESSIVMVDAFYNNKQLTADSARNAIKLTLEIKEKSFGASYDENAEEIVSIINNFFNWEAHVALRPTIDEFKKELDAGRPIILPTSGTWLNNPNFLNGGPDYHVIVLSGYDNYRSVFISQDPGTKYGLNYEYSFDTIMKAMHDWAPKKMNEEKDEYRVAVFTQKEIVNSKDIDADKDQLKKSDEIASRTLLFSPDTDKDSYLDGEEVASGYSPLINEGKLKDNILVRSNSTNRVYLIKNKQKQYITSLGAFDDRGWKWSAVINVSEKYLERFPVGNEIK
;
A
#
# COMPACT_ATOMS: atom_id res chain seq x y z
N MET A 1 -15.99 -4.78 86.68
CA MET A 1 -14.60 -4.38 87.00
C MET A 1 -13.69 -5.45 86.41
N THR A 2 -12.69 -5.23 85.56
CA THR A 2 -12.01 -4.02 85.09
C THR A 2 -11.20 -4.47 83.87
N LYS A 3 -11.20 -3.66 82.80
CA LYS A 3 -10.34 -3.84 81.62
C LYS A 3 -8.86 -3.82 82.03
N HIS A 4 -8.01 -4.63 81.37
CA HIS A 4 -6.78 -4.09 80.77
C HIS A 4 -6.28 -4.94 79.59
N ARG A 5 -5.96 -4.24 78.52
CA ARG A 5 -5.47 -4.72 77.22
C ARG A 5 -3.98 -5.09 77.32
N LEU A 6 -3.54 -6.07 76.53
CA LEU A 6 -2.27 -5.94 75.81
C LEU A 6 -2.38 -6.64 74.45
N LYS A 7 -2.10 -5.86 73.40
CA LYS A 7 -2.00 -6.29 72.00
C LYS A 7 -0.79 -7.20 71.85
N ASN A 8 -0.88 -8.23 71.01
CA ASN A 8 0.28 -8.77 70.30
C ASN A 8 -0.12 -9.17 68.88
N TYR A 9 0.66 -8.65 67.94
CA TYR A 9 0.54 -8.77 66.49
C TYR A 9 0.83 -10.21 66.05
N LEU A 10 -0.08 -10.83 65.30
CA LEU A 10 0.24 -11.99 64.48
C LEU A 10 0.23 -11.55 63.02
N LEU A 11 1.44 -11.45 62.48
CA LEU A 11 1.78 -11.11 61.10
C LEU A 11 1.26 -12.21 60.17
N PHE A 12 0.22 -11.94 59.37
CA PHE A 12 -0.18 -12.82 58.27
C PHE A 12 0.72 -12.54 57.06
N ILE A 13 1.61 -13.48 56.74
CA ILE A 13 2.42 -13.46 55.52
C ILE A 13 1.49 -13.77 54.34
N VAL A 14 1.31 -12.79 53.47
CA VAL A 14 0.66 -12.94 52.16
C VAL A 14 1.65 -13.62 51.22
N LEU A 15 1.49 -14.94 51.01
CA LEU A 15 2.11 -15.64 49.90
C LEU A 15 1.15 -15.57 48.70
N GLY A 16 1.19 -14.44 48.00
CA GLY A 16 0.54 -14.28 46.72
C GLY A 16 1.27 -15.13 45.69
N LEU A 17 0.72 -16.30 45.37
CA LEU A 17 1.15 -17.11 44.25
C LEU A 17 0.71 -16.39 42.96
N MET A 18 1.49 -15.41 42.53
CA MET A 18 1.28 -14.72 41.25
C MET A 18 1.75 -15.67 40.15
N ALA A 19 0.87 -16.61 39.77
CA ALA A 19 1.06 -17.38 38.55
C ALA A 19 0.99 -16.39 37.38
N LEU A 20 2.17 -16.04 36.85
CA LEU A 20 2.30 -15.42 35.53
C LEU A 20 1.71 -16.42 34.52
N LEU A 21 0.43 -16.26 34.22
CA LEU A 21 -0.18 -16.86 33.04
C LEU A 21 0.49 -16.21 31.83
N VAL A 22 1.57 -16.84 31.36
CA VAL A 22 2.15 -16.55 30.06
C VAL A 22 1.13 -17.06 29.05
N PHE A 23 0.26 -16.18 28.56
CA PHE A 23 -0.52 -16.50 27.38
C PHE A 23 0.50 -16.77 26.26
N PRO A 24 0.44 -17.92 25.56
CA PRO A 24 1.24 -18.07 24.36
C PRO A 24 0.85 -16.91 23.45
N VAL A 25 1.83 -16.10 23.06
CA VAL A 25 1.64 -15.05 22.05
C VAL A 25 1.14 -15.79 20.81
N VAL A 26 -0.15 -15.62 20.52
CA VAL A 26 -0.78 -16.21 19.35
C VAL A 26 -0.04 -15.63 18.13
N ALA A 27 0.41 -16.51 17.25
CA ALA A 27 1.14 -16.17 16.04
C ALA A 27 0.50 -14.96 15.33
N GLY A 28 1.25 -13.87 15.24
CA GLY A 28 0.86 -12.68 14.49
C GLY A 28 0.97 -12.97 13.01
N LYS A 29 -0.17 -13.00 12.32
CA LYS A 29 -0.23 -13.15 10.86
C LYS A 29 -1.06 -12.02 10.28
N LEU A 30 -0.42 -11.22 9.43
CA LEU A 30 -1.06 -10.21 8.61
C LEU A 30 -1.84 -10.88 7.48
N VAL A 31 -3.06 -10.43 7.25
CA VAL A 31 -3.91 -10.93 6.17
C VAL A 31 -3.59 -10.14 4.92
N ILE A 32 -2.70 -10.69 4.08
CA ILE A 32 -2.32 -10.10 2.80
C ILE A 32 -3.11 -10.77 1.68
N SER A 33 -3.67 -9.97 0.77
CA SER A 33 -4.27 -10.48 -0.47
C SER A 33 -3.17 -10.95 -1.41
N PHE A 34 -3.00 -12.27 -1.53
CA PHE A 34 -1.95 -12.87 -2.34
C PHE A 34 -2.18 -12.72 -3.84
N THR A 35 -1.09 -12.54 -4.59
CA THR A 35 -1.03 -12.79 -6.04
C THR A 35 0.29 -13.47 -6.40
N SER A 36 0.26 -14.35 -7.39
CA SER A 36 1.46 -14.79 -8.10
C SER A 36 1.95 -13.67 -9.03
N GLN A 37 3.26 -13.62 -9.30
CA GLN A 37 3.82 -12.76 -10.35
C GLN A 37 3.31 -13.10 -11.74
N ALA A 38 2.76 -14.29 -11.92
CA ALA A 38 1.99 -14.68 -13.10
C ALA A 38 0.50 -14.88 -12.71
N PRO A 39 -0.32 -13.82 -12.64
CA PRO A 39 -1.71 -13.93 -12.15
C PRO A 39 -2.60 -14.93 -12.89
N PHE A 40 -2.28 -15.20 -14.17
CA PHE A 40 -2.97 -16.18 -15.02
C PHE A 40 -2.12 -17.42 -15.34
N GLY A 41 -0.98 -17.58 -14.66
CA GLY A 41 -0.07 -18.71 -14.87
C GLY A 41 0.78 -18.64 -16.15
N ASN A 42 0.83 -17.49 -16.83
CA ASN A 42 1.81 -17.25 -17.89
C ASN A 42 3.12 -16.72 -17.30
N TRP A 43 4.18 -17.51 -17.39
CA TRP A 43 5.51 -17.20 -16.85
C TRP A 43 6.48 -16.61 -17.89
N SER A 44 5.99 -16.20 -19.07
CA SER A 44 6.79 -15.45 -20.03
C SER A 44 7.00 -14.01 -19.56
N GLN A 45 7.99 -13.32 -20.14
CA GLN A 45 8.14 -11.87 -20.01
C GLN A 45 6.80 -11.12 -20.22
N PRO A 46 6.51 -10.07 -19.42
CA PRO A 46 7.34 -9.55 -18.32
C PRO A 46 7.20 -10.31 -16.99
N TRP A 47 6.30 -11.30 -16.91
CA TRP A 47 5.93 -11.98 -15.65
C TRP A 47 7.04 -12.82 -15.04
N GLN A 48 8.07 -13.15 -15.81
CA GLN A 48 9.19 -13.96 -15.35
C GLN A 48 10.03 -13.23 -14.28
N ASP A 49 10.15 -11.91 -14.40
CA ASP A 49 10.99 -11.06 -13.54
C ASP A 49 10.13 -9.95 -12.92
N ALA A 50 8.94 -10.33 -12.43
CA ALA A 50 7.96 -9.41 -11.85
C ALA A 50 7.78 -9.61 -10.33
N CYS A 51 8.80 -10.13 -9.64
CA CYS A 51 8.68 -10.56 -8.24
C CYS A 51 8.67 -9.36 -7.28
N GLU A 52 9.42 -8.31 -7.59
CA GLU A 52 9.47 -7.03 -6.91
C GLU A 52 8.12 -6.33 -6.99
N GLU A 53 7.58 -6.17 -8.19
CA GLU A 53 6.31 -5.48 -8.43
C GLU A 53 5.16 -6.23 -7.80
N SER A 54 5.17 -7.56 -7.87
CA SER A 54 4.16 -8.38 -7.20
C SER A 54 4.21 -8.21 -5.69
N SER A 55 5.41 -8.13 -5.12
CA SER A 55 5.61 -7.89 -3.69
C SER A 55 5.13 -6.50 -3.27
N ILE A 56 5.47 -5.46 -4.04
CA ILE A 56 4.98 -4.09 -3.85
C ILE A 56 3.44 -4.04 -3.95
N VAL A 57 2.85 -4.70 -4.96
CA VAL A 57 1.39 -4.73 -5.17
C VAL A 57 0.66 -5.44 -4.03
N MET A 58 1.20 -6.54 -3.50
CA MET A 58 0.61 -7.22 -2.34
C MET A 58 0.63 -6.32 -1.08
N VAL A 59 1.73 -5.60 -0.85
CA VAL A 59 1.84 -4.65 0.27
C VAL A 59 0.95 -3.42 0.06
N ASP A 60 0.85 -2.89 -1.16
CA ASP A 60 -0.09 -1.81 -1.49
C ASP A 60 -1.53 -2.22 -1.23
N ALA A 61 -1.91 -3.44 -1.63
CA ALA A 61 -3.24 -3.98 -1.38
C ALA A 61 -3.52 -4.10 0.12
N PHE A 62 -2.56 -4.59 0.90
CA PHE A 62 -2.65 -4.65 2.36
C PHE A 62 -2.89 -3.26 2.98
N TYR A 63 -2.02 -2.29 2.68
CA TYR A 63 -2.11 -0.95 3.25
C TYR A 63 -3.33 -0.14 2.77
N ASN A 64 -3.93 -0.51 1.65
CA ASN A 64 -5.13 0.14 1.14
C ASN A 64 -6.41 -0.67 1.33
N ASN A 65 -6.36 -1.77 2.10
CA ASN A 65 -7.50 -2.67 2.33
C ASN A 65 -8.17 -3.15 1.02
N LYS A 66 -7.37 -3.38 -0.03
CA LYS A 66 -7.84 -3.86 -1.33
C LYS A 66 -7.76 -5.39 -1.38
N GLN A 67 -8.73 -6.01 -2.06
CA GLN A 67 -8.66 -7.42 -2.43
C GLN A 67 -8.17 -7.53 -3.87
N LEU A 68 -7.21 -8.41 -4.11
CA LEU A 68 -6.66 -8.67 -5.43
C LEU A 68 -7.41 -9.83 -6.11
N THR A 69 -7.95 -9.55 -7.29
CA THR A 69 -8.31 -10.57 -8.27
C THR A 69 -7.15 -10.74 -9.26
N ALA A 70 -7.17 -11.79 -10.09
CA ALA A 70 -6.15 -11.97 -11.13
C ALA A 70 -6.09 -10.77 -12.09
N ASP A 71 -7.25 -10.16 -12.43
CA ASP A 71 -7.29 -8.97 -13.29
C ASP A 71 -6.74 -7.72 -12.61
N SER A 72 -7.13 -7.46 -11.36
CA SER A 72 -6.63 -6.28 -10.64
C SER A 72 -5.14 -6.40 -10.34
N ALA A 73 -4.66 -7.60 -9.98
CA ALA A 73 -3.25 -7.89 -9.78
C ALA A 73 -2.45 -7.69 -11.07
N ARG A 74 -2.90 -8.26 -12.19
CA ARG A 74 -2.26 -8.08 -13.50
C ARG A 74 -2.13 -6.60 -13.88
N ASN A 75 -3.18 -5.82 -13.67
CA ASN A 75 -3.17 -4.40 -14.01
C ASN A 75 -2.25 -3.60 -13.07
N ALA A 76 -2.27 -3.90 -11.77
CA ALA A 76 -1.41 -3.25 -10.79
C ALA A 76 0.07 -3.57 -11.03
N ILE A 77 0.42 -4.83 -11.27
CA ILE A 77 1.81 -5.25 -11.59
C ILE A 77 2.30 -4.56 -12.86
N LYS A 78 1.48 -4.50 -13.92
CA LYS A 78 1.83 -3.78 -15.15
C LYS A 78 2.08 -2.29 -14.90
N LEU A 79 1.25 -1.65 -14.09
CA LEU A 79 1.46 -0.25 -13.74
C LEU A 79 2.77 -0.06 -12.97
N THR A 80 3.09 -0.95 -12.03
CA THR A 80 4.36 -0.88 -11.29
C THR A 80 5.57 -1.11 -12.20
N LEU A 81 5.47 -2.05 -13.17
CA LEU A 81 6.48 -2.25 -14.22
C LEU A 81 6.68 -0.98 -15.06
N GLU A 82 5.60 -0.30 -15.47
CA GLU A 82 5.68 0.96 -16.22
C GLU A 82 6.33 2.09 -15.40
N ILE A 83 6.04 2.16 -14.10
CA ILE A 83 6.65 3.14 -13.17
C ILE A 83 8.16 2.87 -13.04
N LYS A 84 8.55 1.62 -12.83
CA LYS A 84 9.94 1.16 -12.80
C LYS A 84 10.67 1.52 -14.09
N GLU A 85 10.12 1.15 -15.25
CA GLU A 85 10.77 1.39 -16.54
C GLU A 85 10.98 2.89 -16.79
N LYS A 86 10.03 3.74 -16.38
CA LYS A 86 10.21 5.21 -16.45
C LYS A 86 11.26 5.73 -15.49
N SER A 87 11.44 5.09 -14.34
CA SER A 87 12.35 5.54 -13.28
C SER A 87 13.81 5.16 -13.56
N PHE A 88 14.04 3.94 -14.05
CA PHE A 88 15.37 3.35 -14.17
C PHE A 88 15.74 2.90 -15.60
N GLY A 89 14.79 2.93 -16.53
CA GLY A 89 14.94 2.31 -17.85
C GLY A 89 14.61 0.82 -17.82
N ALA A 90 14.95 0.10 -18.89
CA ALA A 90 14.70 -1.33 -18.99
C ALA A 90 15.64 -2.12 -18.05
N SER A 91 15.07 -2.73 -17.03
CA SER A 91 15.72 -3.63 -16.06
C SER A 91 14.85 -4.87 -15.82
N TYR A 92 15.50 -5.98 -15.46
CA TYR A 92 14.80 -7.19 -15.03
C TYR A 92 14.62 -7.22 -13.52
N ASP A 93 15.69 -6.91 -12.78
CA ASP A 93 15.72 -7.00 -11.32
C ASP A 93 16.09 -5.65 -10.68
N GLU A 94 15.53 -5.38 -9.50
CA GLU A 94 15.82 -4.19 -8.68
C GLU A 94 16.40 -4.56 -7.32
N ASN A 95 17.41 -3.80 -6.89
CA ASN A 95 17.92 -3.87 -5.52
C ASN A 95 16.96 -3.20 -4.51
N ALA A 96 17.23 -3.38 -3.23
CA ALA A 96 16.41 -2.83 -2.15
C ALA A 96 16.25 -1.30 -2.20
N GLU A 97 17.28 -0.56 -2.59
CA GLU A 97 17.23 0.90 -2.72
C GLU A 97 16.33 1.34 -3.88
N GLU A 98 16.36 0.62 -5.01
CA GLU A 98 15.48 0.85 -6.16
C GLU A 98 14.02 0.53 -5.81
N ILE A 99 13.76 -0.58 -5.11
CA ILE A 99 12.44 -0.93 -4.57
C ILE A 99 11.92 0.19 -3.64
N VAL A 100 12.74 0.65 -2.70
CA VAL A 100 12.40 1.74 -1.77
C VAL A 100 12.13 3.04 -2.51
N SER A 101 12.92 3.36 -3.54
CA SER A 101 12.71 4.54 -4.38
C SER A 101 11.37 4.49 -5.11
N ILE A 102 11.01 3.35 -5.71
CA ILE A 102 9.69 3.17 -6.36
C ILE A 102 8.56 3.40 -5.36
N ILE A 103 8.64 2.76 -4.18
CA ILE A 103 7.62 2.87 -3.12
C ILE A 103 7.48 4.33 -2.66
N ASN A 104 8.59 4.97 -2.31
CA ASN A 104 8.58 6.29 -1.69
C ASN A 104 8.16 7.38 -2.66
N ASN A 105 8.40 7.21 -3.96
CA ASN A 105 7.96 8.15 -4.98
C ASN A 105 6.48 7.94 -5.38
N PHE A 106 6.04 6.69 -5.57
CA PHE A 106 4.81 6.42 -6.34
C PHE A 106 3.69 5.69 -5.58
N PHE A 107 3.88 5.37 -4.30
CA PHE A 107 2.87 4.69 -3.48
C PHE A 107 2.49 5.50 -2.24
N ASN A 108 1.25 5.36 -1.76
CA ASN A 108 0.71 6.15 -0.63
C ASN A 108 1.11 5.64 0.77
N TRP A 109 2.24 4.96 0.84
CA TRP A 109 2.89 4.41 2.02
C TRP A 109 4.40 4.55 1.82
N GLU A 110 5.22 4.21 2.81
CA GLU A 110 6.67 4.38 2.68
C GLU A 110 7.46 3.16 3.13
N ALA A 111 8.72 3.13 2.73
CA ALA A 111 9.66 2.10 3.11
C ALA A 111 11.07 2.65 3.31
N HIS A 112 11.92 1.87 3.96
CA HIS A 112 13.35 2.11 4.06
C HIS A 112 14.13 0.79 4.02
N VAL A 113 15.38 0.86 3.59
CA VAL A 113 16.29 -0.29 3.61
C VAL A 113 16.76 -0.54 5.04
N ALA A 114 16.56 -1.77 5.52
CA ALA A 114 17.14 -2.28 6.75
C ALA A 114 18.39 -3.10 6.41
N LEU A 115 19.54 -2.70 6.95
CA LEU A 115 20.82 -3.37 6.73
C LEU A 115 21.07 -4.42 7.80
N ARG A 116 21.34 -5.66 7.38
CA ARG A 116 21.61 -6.82 8.25
C ARG A 116 20.56 -6.99 9.37
N PRO A 117 19.26 -6.94 9.04
CA PRO A 117 18.22 -7.03 10.06
C PRO A 117 18.25 -8.40 10.74
N THR A 118 17.92 -8.40 12.02
CA THR A 118 17.83 -9.60 12.85
C THR A 118 16.42 -10.19 12.85
N ILE A 119 16.28 -11.45 13.30
CA ILE A 119 14.98 -12.10 13.50
C ILE A 119 14.08 -11.26 14.44
N ASP A 120 14.64 -10.67 15.49
CA ASP A 120 13.86 -9.87 16.44
C ASP A 120 13.37 -8.55 15.83
N GLU A 121 14.15 -7.94 14.93
CA GLU A 121 13.70 -6.78 14.15
C GLU A 121 12.58 -7.17 13.18
N PHE A 122 12.68 -8.31 12.49
CA PHE A 122 11.57 -8.81 11.67
C PHE A 122 10.29 -9.02 12.48
N LYS A 123 10.39 -9.64 13.66
CA LYS A 123 9.23 -9.84 14.54
C LYS A 123 8.63 -8.51 14.98
N LYS A 124 9.48 -7.52 15.33
CA LYS A 124 9.02 -6.18 15.74
C LYS A 124 8.24 -5.47 14.64
N GLU A 125 8.67 -5.57 13.39
CA GLU A 125 7.92 -5.01 12.25
C GLU A 125 6.56 -5.71 12.06
N LEU A 126 6.56 -7.05 12.07
CA LEU A 126 5.36 -7.87 11.88
C LEU A 126 4.34 -7.69 13.02
N ASP A 127 4.80 -7.63 14.27
CA ASP A 127 3.98 -7.36 15.46
C ASP A 127 3.38 -5.95 15.43
N ALA A 128 4.06 -5.01 14.78
CA ALA A 128 3.57 -3.66 14.55
C ALA A 128 2.65 -3.53 13.34
N GLY A 129 2.25 -4.64 12.71
CA GLY A 129 1.33 -4.64 11.59
C GLY A 129 1.96 -4.29 10.25
N ARG A 130 3.29 -4.36 10.13
CA ARG A 130 4.04 -3.91 8.95
C ARG A 130 4.64 -5.11 8.20
N PRO A 131 4.13 -5.45 6.99
CA PRO A 131 4.74 -6.46 6.15
C PRO A 131 6.17 -6.07 5.76
N ILE A 132 7.01 -7.06 5.50
CA ILE A 132 8.41 -6.84 5.09
C ILE A 132 8.56 -7.35 3.66
N ILE A 133 9.06 -6.52 2.75
CA ILE A 133 9.49 -6.97 1.43
C ILE A 133 10.93 -7.45 1.58
N LEU A 134 11.22 -8.67 1.13
CA LEU A 134 12.50 -9.32 1.37
C LEU A 134 13.15 -9.78 0.07
N PRO A 135 14.19 -9.06 -0.39
CA PRO A 135 15.14 -9.54 -1.39
C PRO A 135 15.88 -10.80 -0.93
N THR A 136 15.96 -11.80 -1.79
CA THR A 136 16.56 -13.11 -1.48
C THR A 136 17.30 -13.70 -2.67
N SER A 137 18.27 -14.58 -2.37
CA SER A 137 18.73 -15.58 -3.32
C SER A 137 17.65 -16.66 -3.46
N GLY A 138 16.99 -16.71 -4.63
CA GLY A 138 15.87 -17.61 -4.85
C GLY A 138 16.26 -19.09 -4.76
N THR A 139 17.50 -19.42 -5.15
CA THR A 139 18.06 -20.78 -5.01
C THR A 139 18.24 -21.19 -3.54
N TRP A 140 18.54 -20.25 -2.64
CA TRP A 140 18.76 -20.54 -1.22
C TRP A 140 17.47 -20.64 -0.40
N LEU A 141 16.34 -20.16 -0.95
CA LEU A 141 15.02 -20.44 -0.38
C LEU A 141 14.70 -21.94 -0.36
N ASN A 142 15.31 -22.73 -1.26
CA ASN A 142 15.07 -24.17 -1.38
C ASN A 142 13.57 -24.53 -1.47
N ASN A 143 12.78 -23.68 -2.14
CA ASN A 143 11.35 -23.92 -2.30
C ASN A 143 11.12 -25.04 -3.32
N PRO A 144 10.54 -26.19 -2.94
CA PRO A 144 10.33 -27.32 -3.85
C PRO A 144 9.30 -27.02 -4.96
N ASN A 145 8.57 -25.91 -4.85
CA ASN A 145 7.61 -25.47 -5.87
C ASN A 145 8.24 -24.67 -7.01
N PHE A 146 9.52 -24.32 -6.90
CA PHE A 146 10.23 -23.66 -7.99
C PHE A 146 10.72 -24.68 -9.02
N LEU A 147 10.71 -24.26 -10.29
CA LEU A 147 11.33 -25.02 -11.37
C LEU A 147 12.85 -24.84 -11.33
N ASN A 148 13.60 -25.90 -11.65
CA ASN A 148 15.06 -25.89 -11.76
C ASN A 148 15.81 -25.38 -10.50
N GLY A 149 15.20 -25.47 -9.31
CA GLY A 149 15.81 -25.03 -8.05
C GLY A 149 15.56 -23.57 -7.68
N GLY A 150 14.84 -22.79 -8.51
CA GLY A 150 14.55 -21.38 -8.27
C GLY A 150 15.42 -20.41 -9.08
N PRO A 151 14.99 -19.15 -9.16
CA PRO A 151 15.78 -18.10 -9.80
C PRO A 151 17.00 -17.72 -8.94
N ASP A 152 18.01 -17.10 -9.54
CA ASP A 152 19.19 -16.61 -8.81
C ASP A 152 18.81 -15.54 -7.79
N TYR A 153 17.86 -14.67 -8.14
CA TYR A 153 17.30 -13.61 -7.29
C TYR A 153 15.78 -13.73 -7.23
N HIS A 154 15.21 -13.39 -6.08
CA HIS A 154 13.77 -13.44 -5.86
C HIS A 154 13.36 -12.48 -4.75
N VAL A 155 12.13 -11.97 -4.81
CA VAL A 155 11.56 -11.12 -3.77
C VAL A 155 10.26 -11.73 -3.24
N ILE A 156 10.17 -11.84 -1.91
CA ILE A 156 8.99 -12.34 -1.19
C ILE A 156 8.50 -11.32 -0.17
N VAL A 157 7.27 -11.50 0.34
CA VAL A 157 6.74 -10.66 1.42
C VAL A 157 6.61 -11.48 2.70
N LEU A 158 7.29 -11.11 3.78
CA LEU A 158 7.02 -11.68 5.10
C LEU A 158 5.76 -11.03 5.70
N SER A 159 4.88 -11.87 6.23
CA SER A 159 3.54 -11.50 6.71
C SER A 159 3.23 -12.03 8.10
N GLY A 160 4.13 -12.78 8.72
CA GLY A 160 3.94 -13.30 10.06
C GLY A 160 5.05 -14.27 10.45
N TYR A 161 4.96 -14.81 11.66
CA TYR A 161 5.90 -15.80 12.15
C TYR A 161 5.27 -16.71 13.20
N ASP A 162 5.90 -17.86 13.42
CA ASP A 162 5.59 -18.80 14.48
C ASP A 162 6.88 -19.16 15.23
N ASN A 163 6.99 -18.68 16.47
CA ASN A 163 8.16 -18.94 17.33
C ASN A 163 8.30 -20.40 17.74
N TYR A 164 7.20 -21.15 17.86
CA TYR A 164 7.26 -22.54 18.30
C TYR A 164 7.81 -23.44 17.18
N ARG A 165 7.43 -23.13 15.93
CA ARG A 165 7.90 -23.86 14.74
C ARG A 165 9.15 -23.26 14.12
N SER A 166 9.62 -22.11 14.60
CA SER A 166 10.75 -21.35 14.04
C SER A 166 10.60 -21.08 12.54
N VAL A 167 9.41 -20.62 12.13
CA VAL A 167 9.10 -20.30 10.73
C VAL A 167 8.59 -18.87 10.56
N PHE A 168 8.95 -18.24 9.45
CA PHE A 168 8.25 -17.08 8.93
C PHE A 168 7.13 -17.53 7.99
N ILE A 169 6.03 -16.78 7.98
CA ILE A 169 4.91 -16.92 7.05
C ILE A 169 5.08 -15.88 5.95
N SER A 170 5.22 -16.31 4.71
CA SER A 170 5.47 -15.46 3.54
C SER A 170 4.35 -15.48 2.52
N GLN A 171 4.33 -14.46 1.67
CA GLN A 171 3.64 -14.44 0.39
C GLN A 171 4.71 -14.52 -0.70
N ASP A 172 4.83 -15.67 -1.34
CA ASP A 172 5.85 -15.93 -2.34
C ASP A 172 5.27 -15.82 -3.77
N PRO A 173 5.55 -14.73 -4.50
CA PRO A 173 4.93 -14.53 -5.81
C PRO A 173 5.51 -15.46 -6.89
N GLY A 174 6.64 -16.13 -6.64
CA GLY A 174 7.36 -17.00 -7.59
C GLY A 174 6.70 -18.34 -7.85
N THR A 175 5.55 -18.61 -7.21
CA THR A 175 4.78 -19.84 -7.43
C THR A 175 3.31 -19.66 -7.10
N LYS A 176 2.44 -20.44 -7.74
CA LYS A 176 1.00 -20.47 -7.40
C LYS A 176 0.70 -21.03 -6.00
N TYR A 177 1.70 -21.65 -5.35
CA TYR A 177 1.58 -22.21 -4.00
C TYR A 177 2.18 -21.28 -2.92
N GLY A 178 2.43 -20.02 -3.24
CA GLY A 178 3.15 -19.10 -2.37
C GLY A 178 2.31 -18.41 -1.29
N LEU A 179 0.98 -18.56 -1.33
CA LEU A 179 0.08 -17.99 -0.32
C LEU A 179 0.37 -18.60 1.06
N ASN A 180 0.85 -17.77 1.98
CA ASN A 180 1.24 -18.17 3.34
C ASN A 180 2.26 -19.32 3.37
N TYR A 181 3.14 -19.37 2.37
CA TYR A 181 4.21 -20.36 2.36
C TYR A 181 5.15 -20.12 3.53
N GLU A 182 5.57 -21.20 4.20
CA GLU A 182 6.37 -21.13 5.41
C GLU A 182 7.83 -21.47 5.14
N TYR A 183 8.72 -20.59 5.55
CA TYR A 183 10.16 -20.79 5.50
C TYR A 183 10.71 -20.83 6.92
N SER A 184 11.68 -21.71 7.19
CA SER A 184 12.36 -21.69 8.50
C SER A 184 13.08 -20.36 8.71
N PHE A 185 13.24 -19.94 9.96
CA PHE A 185 14.05 -18.77 10.30
C PHE A 185 15.45 -18.86 9.68
N ASP A 186 16.10 -20.02 9.80
CA ASP A 186 17.44 -20.24 9.22
C ASP A 186 17.43 -20.11 7.69
N THR A 187 16.39 -20.63 7.01
CA THR A 187 16.24 -20.49 5.55
C THR A 187 16.15 -19.03 5.15
N ILE A 188 15.30 -18.24 5.81
CA ILE A 188 15.14 -16.81 5.51
C ILE A 188 16.43 -16.04 5.79
N MET A 189 17.04 -16.25 6.96
CA MET A 189 18.26 -15.53 7.34
C MET A 189 19.44 -15.89 6.44
N LYS A 190 19.48 -17.12 5.91
CA LYS A 190 20.47 -17.56 4.93
C LYS A 190 20.19 -16.99 3.54
N ALA A 191 18.94 -17.04 3.08
CA ALA A 191 18.56 -16.65 1.72
C ALA A 191 18.50 -15.13 1.53
N MET A 192 18.33 -14.33 2.59
CA MET A 192 18.30 -12.87 2.53
C MET A 192 19.55 -12.31 1.83
N HIS A 193 19.33 -11.66 0.69
CA HIS A 193 20.39 -11.20 -0.20
C HIS A 193 19.85 -10.14 -1.15
N ASP A 194 20.45 -8.96 -1.17
CA ASP A 194 20.13 -7.88 -2.11
C ASP A 194 20.47 -8.28 -3.55
N TRP A 195 19.89 -7.59 -4.53
CA TRP A 195 20.31 -7.79 -5.90
C TRP A 195 21.76 -7.35 -6.11
N ALA A 196 22.65 -8.33 -6.34
CA ALA A 196 24.05 -8.10 -6.65
C ALA A 196 24.43 -8.93 -7.88
N PRO A 197 24.40 -8.34 -9.10
CA PRO A 197 24.67 -9.06 -10.34
C PRO A 197 25.98 -9.87 -10.27
N LYS A 198 25.88 -11.16 -10.62
CA LYS A 198 26.99 -12.15 -10.60
C LYS A 198 27.55 -12.50 -9.22
N LYS A 199 26.91 -12.05 -8.14
CA LYS A 199 27.34 -12.31 -6.75
C LYS A 199 26.25 -12.95 -5.90
N MET A 200 25.13 -13.36 -6.49
CA MET A 200 24.00 -14.01 -5.79
C MET A 200 24.34 -15.36 -5.13
N ASN A 201 25.54 -15.88 -5.38
CA ASN A 201 26.10 -17.07 -4.75
C ASN A 201 27.09 -16.76 -3.60
N GLU A 202 27.34 -15.48 -3.29
CA GLU A 202 28.26 -15.06 -2.24
C GLU A 202 27.54 -14.86 -0.91
N GLU A 203 27.87 -15.65 0.11
CA GLU A 203 27.27 -15.48 1.44
C GLU A 203 28.04 -14.44 2.26
N LYS A 204 27.69 -13.15 2.10
CA LYS A 204 28.30 -12.04 2.85
C LYS A 204 27.25 -11.17 3.53
N ASP A 205 27.57 -10.72 4.74
CA ASP A 205 26.70 -9.84 5.52
C ASP A 205 26.40 -8.50 4.83
N GLU A 206 27.26 -8.02 3.93
CA GLU A 206 27.02 -6.77 3.19
C GLU A 206 25.84 -6.86 2.23
N TYR A 207 25.44 -8.06 1.80
CA TYR A 207 24.28 -8.28 0.93
C TYR A 207 22.98 -8.50 1.70
N ARG A 208 23.03 -8.65 3.03
CA ARG A 208 21.83 -8.92 3.83
C ARG A 208 21.02 -7.64 4.02
N VAL A 209 19.94 -7.51 3.26
CA VAL A 209 19.02 -6.37 3.34
C VAL A 209 17.57 -6.83 3.41
N ALA A 210 16.72 -6.00 4.00
CA ALA A 210 15.28 -6.11 3.86
C ALA A 210 14.68 -4.72 3.61
N VAL A 211 13.47 -4.69 3.08
CA VAL A 211 12.71 -3.46 2.87
C VAL A 211 11.61 -3.41 3.95
N PHE A 212 11.85 -2.59 4.97
CA PHE A 212 10.88 -2.34 6.04
C PHE A 212 9.87 -1.31 5.56
N THR A 213 8.59 -1.66 5.66
CA THR A 213 7.48 -0.85 5.15
C THR A 213 6.69 -0.23 6.29
N GLN A 214 5.97 0.87 6.06
CA GLN A 214 5.02 1.43 7.02
C GLN A 214 3.90 2.17 6.27
N LYS A 215 2.72 2.27 6.86
CA LYS A 215 1.57 2.92 6.21
C LYS A 215 1.77 4.43 6.10
N GLU A 216 2.33 5.04 7.12
CA GLU A 216 2.45 6.48 7.27
C GLU A 216 3.57 7.05 6.40
N ILE A 217 3.25 8.08 5.61
CA ILE A 217 4.24 8.85 4.85
C ILE A 217 4.85 9.97 5.71
N VAL A 218 5.99 9.69 6.34
CA VAL A 218 6.73 10.61 7.20
C VAL A 218 7.85 11.29 6.42
N ASN A 219 8.73 10.51 5.80
CA ASN A 219 9.93 11.04 5.14
C ASN A 219 9.68 11.34 3.66
N SER A 220 8.73 10.64 3.04
CA SER A 220 8.43 10.76 1.60
C SER A 220 7.36 11.82 1.28
N LYS A 221 6.74 12.45 2.28
CA LYS A 221 5.54 13.29 2.11
C LYS A 221 5.70 14.54 1.22
N ASP A 222 6.92 15.05 1.13
CA ASP A 222 7.26 16.29 0.41
C ASP A 222 7.88 16.01 -0.98
N ILE A 223 7.99 14.74 -1.38
CA ILE A 223 8.45 14.34 -2.72
C ILE A 223 7.41 14.74 -3.76
N ASP A 224 7.85 15.25 -4.90
CA ASP A 224 7.07 15.51 -6.11
C ASP A 224 7.75 14.69 -7.23
N ALA A 225 7.24 13.48 -7.45
CA ALA A 225 7.93 12.46 -8.24
C ALA A 225 7.69 12.62 -9.75
N ASP A 226 6.47 13.03 -10.13
CA ASP A 226 6.07 13.26 -11.51
C ASP A 226 6.26 14.71 -11.98
N LYS A 227 6.69 15.61 -11.06
CA LYS A 227 7.21 16.96 -11.32
C LYS A 227 6.15 17.92 -11.81
N ASP A 228 4.95 17.79 -11.27
CA ASP A 228 3.80 18.60 -11.62
C ASP A 228 3.58 19.79 -10.64
N GLN A 229 4.48 19.92 -9.65
CA GLN A 229 4.47 20.88 -8.54
C GLN A 229 3.44 20.57 -7.44
N LEU A 230 2.87 19.37 -7.43
CA LEU A 230 2.04 18.84 -6.36
C LEU A 230 2.85 17.79 -5.57
N LYS A 231 3.00 18.01 -4.27
CA LYS A 231 3.74 17.07 -3.42
C LYS A 231 2.89 15.84 -3.15
N LYS A 232 3.52 14.69 -2.93
CA LYS A 232 2.92 13.40 -2.56
C LYS A 232 1.82 13.51 -1.51
N SER A 233 2.03 14.27 -0.43
CA SER A 233 0.99 14.45 0.61
C SER A 233 -0.23 15.23 0.11
N ASP A 234 -0.03 16.23 -0.74
CA ASP A 234 -1.10 17.03 -1.36
C ASP A 234 -1.80 16.24 -2.46
N GLU A 235 -1.07 15.42 -3.21
CA GLU A 235 -1.61 14.48 -4.19
C GLU A 235 -2.54 13.44 -3.54
N ILE A 236 -2.10 12.82 -2.44
CA ILE A 236 -2.92 11.87 -1.67
C ILE A 236 -4.19 12.56 -1.14
N ALA A 237 -4.09 13.80 -0.67
CA ALA A 237 -5.23 14.57 -0.20
C ALA A 237 -6.20 14.92 -1.34
N SER A 238 -5.66 15.24 -2.52
CA SER A 238 -6.40 15.60 -3.73
C SER A 238 -6.89 14.37 -4.51
N ARG A 239 -6.41 13.18 -4.15
CA ARG A 239 -6.66 11.88 -4.80
C ARG A 239 -6.16 11.80 -6.25
N THR A 240 -5.11 12.54 -6.56
CA THR A 240 -4.41 12.50 -7.85
C THR A 240 -3.51 11.25 -7.92
N LEU A 241 -2.97 10.99 -9.10
CA LEU A 241 -2.11 9.85 -9.37
C LEU A 241 -0.64 10.23 -9.18
N LEU A 242 -0.01 9.73 -8.11
CA LEU A 242 1.42 9.95 -7.75
C LEU A 242 2.47 9.73 -8.86
N PHE A 243 2.08 9.11 -9.97
CA PHE A 243 2.94 8.74 -11.10
C PHE A 243 2.57 9.44 -12.41
N SER A 244 1.55 10.28 -12.40
CA SER A 244 0.97 10.90 -13.59
C SER A 244 0.73 12.38 -13.31
N PRO A 245 1.50 13.28 -13.95
CA PRO A 245 1.45 14.70 -13.64
C PRO A 245 0.15 15.39 -14.10
N ASP A 246 -0.71 14.65 -14.80
CA ASP A 246 -2.03 15.04 -15.30
C ASP A 246 -2.93 13.80 -15.13
N THR A 247 -3.72 13.79 -14.05
CA THR A 247 -4.53 12.64 -13.62
C THR A 247 -5.71 12.40 -14.55
N ASP A 248 -6.39 13.47 -14.99
CA ASP A 248 -7.61 13.37 -15.78
C ASP A 248 -7.38 13.48 -17.30
N LYS A 249 -6.14 13.74 -17.70
CA LYS A 249 -5.63 13.81 -19.08
C LYS A 249 -6.28 14.93 -19.86
N ASP A 250 -6.45 16.08 -19.23
CA ASP A 250 -6.98 17.28 -19.87
C ASP A 250 -5.92 18.26 -20.40
N SER A 251 -4.63 17.91 -20.25
CA SER A 251 -3.45 18.70 -20.62
C SER A 251 -3.10 19.83 -19.65
N TYR A 252 -3.78 19.91 -18.50
CA TYR A 252 -3.32 20.69 -17.35
C TYR A 252 -2.66 19.76 -16.34
N LEU A 253 -1.67 20.30 -15.61
CA LEU A 253 -0.99 19.54 -14.57
C LEU A 253 -1.81 19.55 -13.28
N ASP A 254 -1.79 18.47 -12.50
CA ASP A 254 -2.62 18.39 -11.30
C ASP A 254 -2.24 19.51 -10.30
N GLY A 255 -0.95 19.78 -10.13
CA GLY A 255 -0.44 20.91 -9.35
C GLY A 255 -0.90 22.28 -9.85
N GLU A 256 -0.99 22.49 -11.16
CA GLU A 256 -1.51 23.73 -11.75
C GLU A 256 -3.00 23.89 -11.47
N GLU A 257 -3.77 22.83 -11.61
CA GLU A 257 -5.20 22.82 -11.36
C GLU A 257 -5.52 23.05 -9.89
N VAL A 258 -4.86 22.34 -8.98
CA VAL A 258 -5.04 22.53 -7.53
C VAL A 258 -4.68 23.96 -7.13
N ALA A 259 -3.56 24.50 -7.61
CA ALA A 259 -3.16 25.88 -7.33
C ALA A 259 -4.15 26.92 -7.89
N SER A 260 -4.78 26.61 -9.02
CA SER A 260 -5.77 27.47 -9.68
C SER A 260 -7.21 27.28 -9.19
N GLY A 261 -7.45 26.28 -8.32
CA GLY A 261 -8.76 25.94 -7.79
C GLY A 261 -9.67 25.18 -8.76
N TYR A 262 -9.09 24.52 -9.76
CA TYR A 262 -9.74 23.55 -10.65
C TYR A 262 -9.69 22.13 -10.06
N SER A 263 -10.26 21.17 -10.77
CA SER A 263 -10.42 19.80 -10.28
C SER A 263 -9.54 18.84 -11.08
N PRO A 264 -8.43 18.32 -10.52
CA PRO A 264 -7.50 17.45 -11.24
C PRO A 264 -8.02 16.03 -11.51
N LEU A 265 -9.27 15.76 -11.14
CA LEU A 265 -9.88 14.43 -11.24
C LEU A 265 -10.90 14.32 -12.38
N ILE A 266 -11.22 15.43 -13.05
CA ILE A 266 -12.23 15.43 -14.10
C ILE A 266 -11.98 16.55 -15.09
N ASN A 267 -11.90 16.17 -16.37
CA ASN A 267 -11.74 17.13 -17.47
C ASN A 267 -12.98 18.02 -17.59
N GLU A 268 -12.99 19.13 -16.86
CA GLU A 268 -14.12 20.05 -16.75
C GLU A 268 -14.43 20.72 -18.09
N GLY A 269 -13.42 20.86 -18.95
CA GLY A 269 -13.55 21.41 -20.30
C GLY A 269 -14.38 20.53 -21.26
N LYS A 270 -14.49 19.23 -20.98
CA LYS A 270 -15.29 18.28 -21.79
C LYS A 270 -16.69 18.02 -21.24
N LEU A 271 -17.04 18.59 -20.09
CA LEU A 271 -18.37 18.44 -19.50
C LEU A 271 -19.43 19.14 -20.37
N LYS A 272 -20.51 18.40 -20.67
CA LYS A 272 -21.62 18.87 -21.50
C LYS A 272 -22.69 19.57 -20.67
N ASP A 273 -23.61 20.26 -21.34
CA ASP A 273 -24.81 20.80 -20.71
C ASP A 273 -25.81 19.68 -20.36
N ASN A 274 -26.80 19.99 -19.51
CA ASN A 274 -27.79 19.06 -18.96
C ASN A 274 -27.17 17.93 -18.11
N ILE A 275 -26.31 18.32 -17.16
CA ILE A 275 -25.61 17.42 -16.24
C ILE A 275 -25.86 17.81 -14.78
N LEU A 276 -25.75 16.82 -13.89
CA LEU A 276 -25.78 17.03 -12.45
C LEU A 276 -24.35 17.16 -11.94
N VAL A 277 -24.08 18.23 -11.21
CA VAL A 277 -22.76 18.49 -10.65
C VAL A 277 -22.84 18.80 -9.17
N ARG A 278 -21.80 18.47 -8.42
CA ARG A 278 -21.66 18.79 -7.00
C ARG A 278 -20.39 19.59 -6.79
N SER A 279 -20.52 20.70 -6.06
CA SER A 279 -19.36 21.47 -5.61
C SER A 279 -18.52 20.67 -4.62
N ASN A 280 -17.21 20.61 -4.85
CA ASN A 280 -16.26 20.00 -3.92
C ASN A 280 -16.09 20.77 -2.60
N SER A 281 -16.43 22.05 -2.52
CA SER A 281 -16.26 22.86 -1.30
C SER A 281 -17.54 22.98 -0.46
N THR A 282 -18.70 23.12 -1.11
CA THR A 282 -19.99 23.34 -0.43
C THR A 282 -20.87 22.10 -0.38
N ASN A 283 -20.51 21.04 -1.12
CA ASN A 283 -21.33 19.84 -1.33
C ASN A 283 -22.73 20.11 -1.91
N ARG A 284 -23.00 21.34 -2.39
CA ARG A 284 -24.26 21.68 -3.05
C ARG A 284 -24.33 21.02 -4.42
N VAL A 285 -25.51 20.54 -4.77
CA VAL A 285 -25.79 19.90 -6.05
C VAL A 285 -26.52 20.88 -6.97
N TYR A 286 -26.07 20.96 -8.22
CA TYR A 286 -26.64 21.82 -9.24
C TYR A 286 -26.99 20.99 -10.47
N LEU A 287 -28.05 21.39 -11.17
CA LEU A 287 -28.25 21.02 -12.56
C LEU A 287 -27.63 22.12 -13.43
N ILE A 288 -26.66 21.76 -14.26
CA ILE A 288 -26.19 22.64 -15.35
C ILE A 288 -27.12 22.41 -16.53
N LYS A 289 -27.94 23.40 -16.88
CA LYS A 289 -28.87 23.32 -18.00
C LYS A 289 -29.04 24.67 -18.67
N ASN A 290 -29.02 24.69 -20.00
CA ASN A 290 -29.04 25.91 -20.82
C ASN A 290 -27.93 26.88 -20.42
N LYS A 291 -26.74 26.35 -20.08
CA LYS A 291 -25.59 27.11 -19.57
C LYS A 291 -25.89 27.92 -18.29
N GLN A 292 -26.84 27.48 -17.48
CA GLN A 292 -27.11 28.04 -16.15
C GLN A 292 -26.89 26.98 -15.09
N LYS A 293 -26.43 27.38 -13.90
CA LYS A 293 -26.41 26.51 -12.73
C LYS A 293 -27.70 26.69 -11.92
N GLN A 294 -28.44 25.61 -11.74
CA GLN A 294 -29.70 25.60 -11.01
C GLN A 294 -29.52 24.81 -9.72
N TYR A 295 -29.57 25.48 -8.57
CA TYR A 295 -29.35 24.84 -7.28
C TYR A 295 -30.50 23.89 -6.92
N ILE A 296 -30.17 22.66 -6.54
CA ILE A 296 -31.13 21.66 -6.09
C ILE A 296 -31.21 21.76 -4.57
N THR A 297 -32.32 22.32 -4.10
CA THR A 297 -32.44 22.81 -2.72
C THR A 297 -32.73 21.72 -1.68
N SER A 298 -33.19 20.55 -2.12
CA SER A 298 -33.57 19.46 -1.23
C SER A 298 -33.38 18.08 -1.86
N LEU A 299 -33.32 17.04 -1.02
CA LEU A 299 -33.33 15.64 -1.46
C LEU A 299 -34.64 15.29 -2.17
N GLY A 300 -35.78 15.80 -1.70
CA GLY A 300 -37.07 15.60 -2.35
C GLY A 300 -37.07 16.14 -3.78
N ALA A 301 -36.53 17.34 -4.01
CA ALA A 301 -36.38 17.93 -5.34
C ALA A 301 -35.57 17.03 -6.30
N PHE A 302 -34.56 16.35 -5.75
CA PHE A 302 -33.69 15.44 -6.49
C PHE A 302 -34.41 14.13 -6.83
N ASP A 303 -35.05 13.52 -5.83
CA ASP A 303 -35.73 12.23 -5.94
C ASP A 303 -37.00 12.31 -6.81
N ASP A 304 -37.78 13.39 -6.71
CA ASP A 304 -38.98 13.64 -7.53
C ASP A 304 -38.68 13.69 -9.03
N ARG A 305 -37.44 14.01 -9.40
CA ARG A 305 -36.97 14.04 -10.80
C ARG A 305 -36.37 12.71 -11.25
N GLY A 306 -36.34 11.71 -10.37
CA GLY A 306 -35.79 10.39 -10.65
C GLY A 306 -34.28 10.39 -10.87
N TRP A 307 -33.59 11.45 -10.45
CA TRP A 307 -32.14 11.56 -10.61
C TRP A 307 -31.40 10.55 -9.75
N LYS A 308 -30.19 10.20 -10.17
CA LYS A 308 -29.36 9.20 -9.52
C LYS A 308 -28.09 9.86 -9.02
N TRP A 309 -27.74 9.60 -7.77
CA TRP A 309 -26.49 10.08 -7.17
C TRP A 309 -25.26 9.61 -7.95
N SER A 310 -25.33 8.45 -8.61
CA SER A 310 -24.27 7.96 -9.50
C SER A 310 -24.06 8.80 -10.77
N ALA A 311 -25.00 9.68 -11.10
CA ALA A 311 -24.89 10.61 -12.23
C ALA A 311 -24.35 12.00 -11.82
N VAL A 312 -24.14 12.23 -10.52
CA VAL A 312 -23.65 13.52 -10.01
C VAL A 312 -22.12 13.54 -10.11
N ILE A 313 -21.61 14.52 -10.85
CA ILE A 313 -20.18 14.70 -11.09
C ILE A 313 -19.64 15.73 -10.10
N ASN A 314 -18.57 15.40 -9.39
CA ASN A 314 -17.84 16.34 -8.56
C ASN A 314 -17.09 17.34 -9.43
N VAL A 315 -17.24 18.64 -9.18
CA VAL A 315 -16.56 19.70 -9.94
C VAL A 315 -16.01 20.76 -8.98
N SER A 316 -15.05 21.53 -9.48
CA SER A 316 -14.48 22.69 -8.81
C SER A 316 -15.50 23.82 -8.67
N GLU A 317 -15.26 24.71 -7.70
CA GLU A 317 -16.02 25.96 -7.63
C GLU A 317 -15.71 26.87 -8.82
N LYS A 318 -14.46 26.85 -9.32
CA LYS A 318 -14.05 27.63 -10.49
C LYS A 318 -14.85 27.26 -11.73
N TYR A 319 -15.17 25.99 -11.92
CA TYR A 319 -16.10 25.56 -12.96
C TYR A 319 -17.49 26.16 -12.79
N LEU A 320 -18.05 26.09 -11.58
CA LEU A 320 -19.39 26.61 -11.29
C LEU A 320 -19.49 28.13 -11.41
N GLU A 321 -18.40 28.87 -11.18
CA GLU A 321 -18.33 30.33 -11.37
C GLU A 321 -18.55 30.76 -12.83
N ARG A 322 -18.28 29.86 -13.80
CA ARG A 322 -18.49 30.12 -15.24
C ARG A 322 -19.96 30.20 -15.64
N PHE A 323 -20.87 29.70 -14.80
CA PHE A 323 -22.29 29.62 -15.12
C PHE A 323 -23.12 30.66 -14.35
N PRO A 324 -23.96 31.46 -15.03
CA PRO A 324 -24.95 32.29 -14.38
C PRO A 324 -25.93 31.46 -13.55
N VAL A 325 -26.42 32.05 -12.46
CA VAL A 325 -27.41 31.43 -11.58
C VAL A 325 -28.76 31.36 -12.32
N GLY A 326 -29.31 30.14 -12.43
CA GLY A 326 -30.66 29.89 -12.91
C GLY A 326 -31.65 29.72 -11.76
N ASN A 327 -32.90 29.41 -12.11
CA ASN A 327 -33.93 29.16 -11.11
C ASN A 327 -33.60 27.95 -10.23
N GLU A 328 -33.84 28.08 -8.93
CA GLU A 328 -33.71 26.98 -7.99
C GLU A 328 -34.70 25.86 -8.29
N ILE A 329 -34.27 24.64 -7.99
CA ILE A 329 -35.02 23.42 -8.13
C ILE A 329 -35.47 23.00 -6.72
N LYS A 330 -36.77 23.07 -6.51
CA LYS A 330 -37.44 22.75 -5.25
C LYS A 330 -38.15 21.41 -5.31
#